data_AF-A0A6G8QD25-F1
#
_entry.id   AF-A0A6G8QD25-F1
#
_cell.length_a   1.000
_cell.length_b   1.000
_cell.length_c   1.000
_cell.angle_alpha   90.00
_cell.angle_beta   90.00
_cell.angle_gamma   90.00
#
_symmetry.space_group_name_H-M   'P 1'
#
loop_
_entity.id
_entity.type
_entity.pdbx_description
1 polymer ?
#
loop_
_entity_poly.entity_id
_entity_poly.type
_entity_poly.pdbx_seq_one_letter_code
_entity_poly.pdbx_strand_id
1 'polypeptide(L)'
;MSIQYTPYVLLPLASALALAFLAVVAWRRKETPAAMPFAALMMAACGSKLAYALMMLSASVNGKIFWTKAEYLGAAAMPVAWLAFALVFADFAWGRRLHRTVAVLAVIPLCTLLFTLTSGLHGFVWDTVELDRSGPFVVLEMVRGPWYWVHAVYSYALVLCGTALLAYKIARSSRLYHPQGVALLSGVLLSWGASLSHVVGISPVHNLNPGVLVFPVTGALFALGLFRFRFLDLSPVSRTDAFTSLRDGLIVTDPRGRVVDLNPVAASILGHAPARVLGRGVFGLLPISPAIHRTADDAPHQEISLKNGSTRRYDVTFAPLEGDGNSLGRLFSLSDVTEKRRAEETLKESEERFRAVFEGAVIGMALTNAEGNLVRANTALNLMFGYGEGDLRGRSFHQLTHPADRIAGSEPYREIVDGRRDRYRAERRMLKRDGTVIWARLSASAIRGTRPEQGLAVVMVEDFTDRKVLEEELTHKAFHDPLTNLPNRHLFADRLKHASERATRSAEGMAVFFIDIDDFKEVNDSLGHEAGDRLLSEAGARMRSCVRPEDTVARLGGDEFAVLLEDVTEWEARQAARRIGEKVRAPFYLDESGRRVSVTASVGVAVAQGGGALDPSALLREADRAMYRLKQRPGRGNRSS
;
A
#
# COMPACT_ATOMS: atom_id res chain seq x y z
N MET A 1 -69.70 38.17 8.97
CA MET A 1 -68.56 38.89 9.59
C MET A 1 -68.59 40.30 9.03
N SER A 2 -69.00 41.30 9.81
CA SER A 2 -68.92 42.71 9.39
C SER A 2 -67.48 43.20 9.52
N ILE A 3 -66.91 43.75 8.44
CA ILE A 3 -65.52 44.19 8.37
C ILE A 3 -65.47 45.70 8.57
N GLN A 4 -64.64 46.17 9.51
CA GLN A 4 -64.34 47.59 9.70
C GLN A 4 -62.94 47.86 9.15
N TYR A 5 -62.83 48.49 7.98
CA TYR A 5 -61.53 48.85 7.42
C TYR A 5 -60.99 50.13 8.08
N THR A 6 -59.71 50.09 8.49
CA THR A 6 -58.96 51.30 8.83
C THR A 6 -57.59 51.26 8.14
N PRO A 7 -57.08 52.38 7.60
CA PRO A 7 -55.77 52.42 6.94
C PRO A 7 -54.63 51.90 7.81
N TYR A 8 -54.76 52.01 9.13
CA TYR A 8 -53.77 51.55 10.12
C TYR A 8 -53.60 50.02 10.17
N VAL A 9 -54.54 49.23 9.65
CA VAL A 9 -54.44 47.76 9.58
C VAL A 9 -53.31 47.29 8.66
N LEU A 10 -52.91 48.10 7.68
CA LEU A 10 -51.83 47.75 6.76
C LEU A 10 -50.47 47.60 7.48
N LEU A 11 -50.22 48.35 8.55
CA LEU A 11 -48.97 48.32 9.30
C LEU A 11 -48.73 46.99 10.07
N PRO A 12 -49.69 46.46 10.87
CA PRO A 12 -49.52 45.16 11.52
C PRO A 12 -49.54 44.00 10.51
N LEU A 13 -50.28 44.10 9.39
CA LEU A 13 -50.21 43.10 8.32
C LEU A 13 -48.84 43.06 7.64
N ALA A 14 -48.29 44.23 7.27
CA ALA A 14 -46.95 44.33 6.71
C ALA A 14 -45.89 43.83 7.70
N SER A 15 -46.04 44.14 8.99
CA SER A 15 -45.16 43.63 10.05
C SER A 15 -45.24 42.11 10.16
N ALA A 16 -46.45 41.53 10.14
CA ALA A 16 -46.64 40.08 10.19
C ALA A 16 -45.97 39.39 9.00
N LEU A 17 -46.12 39.92 7.78
CA LEU A 17 -45.45 39.38 6.58
C LEU A 17 -43.92 39.46 6.68
N ALA A 18 -43.38 40.59 7.13
CA ALA A 18 -41.93 40.76 7.31
C ALA A 18 -41.38 39.79 8.38
N LEU A 19 -42.08 39.63 9.51
CA LEU A 19 -41.70 38.72 10.58
C LEU A 19 -41.81 37.24 10.15
N ALA A 20 -42.85 36.88 9.39
CA ALA A 20 -42.99 35.54 8.80
C ALA A 20 -41.82 35.23 7.85
N PHE A 21 -41.45 36.19 7.00
CA PHE A 21 -40.29 36.06 6.12
C PHE A 21 -38.99 35.84 6.93
N LEU A 22 -38.74 36.65 7.96
CA LEU A 22 -37.57 36.48 8.83
C LEU A 22 -37.57 35.14 9.58
N ALA A 23 -38.73 34.66 10.02
CA ALA A 23 -38.88 33.35 10.65
C ALA A 23 -38.48 32.21 9.69
N VAL A 24 -38.95 32.27 8.44
CA VAL A 24 -38.61 31.27 7.41
C VAL A 24 -37.12 31.31 7.07
N VAL A 25 -36.54 32.50 6.92
CA VAL A 25 -35.09 32.65 6.64
C VAL A 25 -34.26 32.07 7.78
N ALA A 26 -34.63 32.37 9.02
CA ALA A 26 -33.96 31.82 10.19
C ALA A 26 -34.12 30.29 10.29
N TRP A 27 -35.31 29.76 10.02
CA TRP A 27 -35.56 28.31 9.99
C TRP A 27 -34.71 27.58 8.95
N ARG A 28 -34.52 28.17 7.77
CA ARG A 28 -33.62 27.63 6.74
C ARG A 28 -32.15 27.58 7.17
N ARG A 29 -31.78 28.34 8.20
CA ARG A 29 -30.44 28.40 8.81
C ARG A 29 -30.38 27.66 10.16
N LYS A 30 -31.20 26.61 10.35
CA LYS A 30 -31.28 25.83 11.60
C LYS A 30 -29.97 25.20 12.08
N GLU A 31 -28.95 25.11 11.22
CA GLU A 31 -27.61 24.64 11.59
C GLU A 31 -26.88 25.62 12.53
N THR A 32 -27.23 26.92 12.47
CA THR A 32 -26.73 27.92 13.40
C THR A 32 -27.49 27.82 14.73
N PRO A 33 -26.81 27.66 15.90
CA PRO A 33 -27.47 27.46 17.18
C PRO A 33 -28.54 28.52 17.53
N ALA A 34 -28.28 29.79 17.22
CA ALA A 34 -29.18 30.91 17.53
C ALA A 34 -30.38 31.03 16.57
N ALA A 35 -30.40 30.30 15.45
CA ALA A 35 -31.41 30.48 14.41
C ALA A 35 -32.79 29.94 14.83
N MET A 36 -32.85 28.82 15.55
CA MET A 36 -34.12 28.22 15.98
C MET A 36 -34.85 29.07 17.04
N PRO A 37 -34.20 29.55 18.12
CA PRO A 37 -34.82 30.50 19.04
C PRO A 37 -35.26 31.81 18.37
N PHE A 38 -34.46 32.32 17.43
CA PHE A 38 -34.82 33.52 16.67
C PHE A 38 -36.04 33.29 15.78
N ALA A 39 -36.12 32.15 15.08
CA ALA A 39 -37.29 31.77 14.29
C ALA A 39 -38.55 31.66 15.15
N ALA A 40 -38.45 31.04 16.34
CA ALA A 40 -39.55 30.94 17.29
C ALA A 40 -40.04 32.32 17.77
N LEU A 41 -39.11 33.23 18.08
CA LEU A 41 -39.43 34.62 18.42
C LEU A 41 -40.16 35.34 17.28
N MET A 42 -39.65 35.22 16.04
CA MET A 42 -40.26 35.85 14.87
C MET A 42 -41.66 35.28 14.58
N MET A 43 -41.86 33.96 14.75
CA MET A 43 -43.18 33.33 14.60
C MET A 43 -44.17 33.80 15.67
N ALA A 44 -43.75 33.88 16.94
CA ALA A 44 -44.59 34.36 18.03
C ALA A 44 -45.01 35.83 17.80
N ALA A 45 -44.06 36.67 17.38
CA ALA A 45 -44.33 38.06 17.03
C ALA A 45 -45.27 38.18 15.81
N CYS A 46 -45.04 37.37 14.77
CA CYS A 46 -45.91 37.31 13.59
C CYS A 46 -47.36 36.96 13.95
N GLY A 47 -47.57 35.90 14.74
CA GLY A 47 -48.90 35.47 15.18
C GLY A 47 -49.63 36.55 15.97
N SER A 48 -48.93 37.22 16.89
CA SER A 48 -49.49 38.36 17.64
C SER A 48 -49.88 39.52 16.72
N LYS A 49 -49.03 39.93 15.76
CA LYS A 49 -49.35 41.05 14.85
C LYS A 49 -50.48 40.73 13.88
N LEU A 50 -50.55 39.49 13.39
CA LEU A 50 -51.66 39.04 12.54
C LEU A 50 -52.98 39.05 13.32
N ALA A 51 -53.00 38.53 14.55
CA ALA A 51 -54.18 38.55 15.40
C ALA A 51 -54.62 39.99 15.72
N TYR A 52 -53.68 40.89 16.02
CA TYR A 52 -53.98 42.31 16.23
C TYR A 52 -54.59 42.97 14.99
N ALA A 53 -54.07 42.68 13.78
CA ALA A 53 -54.65 43.19 12.54
C ALA A 53 -56.09 42.69 12.31
N LEU A 54 -56.35 41.40 12.58
CA LEU A 54 -57.68 40.81 12.44
C LEU A 54 -58.66 41.30 13.51
N MET A 55 -58.17 41.61 14.71
CA MET A 55 -58.93 42.30 15.75
C MET A 55 -59.39 43.68 15.25
N MET A 56 -58.49 44.46 14.64
CA MET A 56 -58.85 45.78 14.09
C MET A 56 -59.88 45.70 12.96
N LEU A 57 -59.84 44.65 12.14
CA LEU A 57 -60.80 44.42 11.05
C LEU A 57 -62.17 43.94 11.53
N SER A 58 -62.27 43.37 12.73
CA SER A 58 -63.54 42.87 13.27
C SER A 58 -64.42 44.02 13.72
N ALA A 59 -65.63 44.16 13.16
CA ALA A 59 -66.61 45.13 13.66
C ALA A 59 -67.39 44.63 14.90
N SER A 60 -67.37 43.32 15.18
CA SER A 60 -68.11 42.71 16.30
C SER A 60 -67.29 42.66 17.59
N VAL A 61 -67.94 42.83 18.75
CA VAL A 61 -67.31 42.70 20.09
C VAL A 61 -66.72 41.30 20.28
N ASN A 62 -67.51 40.27 19.98
CA ASN A 62 -67.08 38.88 20.12
C ASN A 62 -65.88 38.56 19.21
N GLY A 63 -65.87 39.08 17.99
CA GLY A 63 -64.72 38.93 17.09
C GLY A 63 -63.48 39.67 17.59
N LYS A 64 -63.62 40.86 18.18
CA LYS A 64 -62.49 41.57 18.79
C LYS A 64 -61.93 40.77 19.98
N ILE A 65 -62.79 40.29 20.89
CA ILE A 65 -62.38 39.47 22.05
C ILE A 65 -61.67 38.19 21.58
N PHE A 66 -62.20 37.52 20.56
CA PHE A 66 -61.59 36.32 19.99
C PHE A 66 -60.16 36.59 19.49
N TRP A 67 -59.99 37.63 18.68
CA TRP A 67 -58.67 37.98 18.14
C TRP A 67 -57.72 38.53 19.19
N THR A 68 -58.21 39.21 20.24
CA THR A 68 -57.39 39.55 21.42
C THR A 68 -56.89 38.27 22.11
N LYS A 69 -57.74 37.27 22.34
CA LYS A 69 -57.29 35.98 22.91
C LYS A 69 -56.25 35.29 22.02
N ALA A 70 -56.41 35.34 20.71
CA ALA A 70 -55.44 34.81 19.75
C ALA A 70 -54.12 35.59 19.76
N GLU A 71 -54.14 36.91 19.96
CA GLU A 71 -52.94 37.74 20.07
C GLU A 71 -52.06 37.32 21.27
N TYR A 72 -52.69 36.97 22.40
CA TYR A 72 -51.98 36.53 23.60
C TYR A 72 -51.16 35.24 23.38
N LEU A 73 -51.55 34.36 22.45
CA LEU A 73 -50.76 33.17 22.07
C LEU A 73 -49.33 33.53 21.67
N GLY A 74 -49.18 34.59 20.87
CA GLY A 74 -47.89 35.12 20.48
C GLY A 74 -47.25 35.97 21.57
N ALA A 75 -48.02 36.91 22.13
CA ALA A 75 -47.51 37.90 23.08
C ALA A 75 -46.94 37.27 24.37
N ALA A 76 -47.55 36.19 24.87
CA ALA A 76 -47.07 35.49 26.07
C ALA A 76 -45.78 34.67 25.82
N ALA A 77 -45.57 34.17 24.59
CA ALA A 77 -44.41 33.37 24.24
C ALA A 77 -43.16 34.21 23.90
N MET A 78 -43.34 35.45 23.42
CA MET A 78 -42.25 36.33 22.96
C MET A 78 -41.15 36.57 24.01
N PRO A 79 -41.43 36.89 25.30
CA PRO A 79 -40.39 37.13 26.30
C PRO A 79 -39.48 35.91 26.53
N VAL A 80 -40.06 34.71 26.55
CA VAL A 80 -39.30 33.46 26.73
C VAL A 80 -38.45 33.17 25.50
N ALA A 81 -39.02 33.34 24.30
CA ALA A 81 -38.29 33.15 23.05
C ALA A 81 -37.13 34.16 22.90
N TRP A 82 -37.33 35.41 23.35
CA TRP A 82 -36.29 36.44 23.36
C TRP A 82 -35.14 36.07 24.31
N LEU A 83 -35.43 35.68 25.55
CA LEU A 83 -34.39 35.28 26.49
C LEU A 83 -33.64 34.03 26.00
N ALA A 84 -34.35 33.05 25.44
CA ALA A 84 -33.74 31.87 24.84
C ALA A 84 -32.79 32.23 23.69
N PHE A 85 -33.21 33.15 22.81
CA PHE A 85 -32.36 33.67 21.75
C PHE A 85 -31.12 34.37 22.33
N ALA A 86 -31.28 35.27 23.30
CA ALA A 86 -30.19 36.01 23.90
C ALA A 86 -29.17 35.09 24.60
N LEU A 87 -29.62 34.05 25.30
CA LEU A 87 -28.75 33.06 25.96
C LEU A 87 -27.87 32.30 24.96
N VAL A 88 -28.46 31.86 23.84
CA VAL A 88 -27.72 31.14 22.79
C VAL A 88 -26.82 32.09 22.01
N PHE A 89 -27.29 33.29 21.68
CA PHE A 89 -26.51 34.28 20.96
C PHE A 89 -25.31 34.80 21.78
N ALA A 90 -25.45 34.87 23.11
CA ALA A 90 -24.36 35.25 24.00
C ALA A 90 -23.29 34.15 24.19
N ASP A 91 -23.45 32.99 23.55
CA ASP A 91 -22.52 31.85 23.58
C ASP A 91 -22.31 31.29 24.99
N PHE A 92 -23.35 31.34 25.82
CA PHE A 92 -23.32 30.53 27.03
C PHE A 92 -23.59 29.07 26.60
N ALA A 93 -22.70 28.15 26.93
CA ALA A 93 -22.78 26.72 26.61
C ALA A 93 -23.96 26.00 27.32
N TRP A 94 -25.20 26.26 26.90
CA TRP A 94 -26.41 25.78 27.58
C TRP A 94 -26.97 24.48 27.00
N GLY A 95 -26.46 23.97 25.87
CA GLY A 95 -26.75 22.63 25.32
C GLY A 95 -28.11 22.01 25.72
N ARG A 96 -28.09 20.85 26.39
CA ARG A 96 -29.30 20.18 26.93
C ARG A 96 -29.94 20.87 28.15
N ARG A 97 -29.37 21.92 28.71
CA ARG A 97 -30.00 22.70 29.80
C ARG A 97 -30.98 23.74 29.27
N LEU A 98 -30.78 24.24 28.04
CA LEU A 98 -31.63 25.26 27.43
C LEU A 98 -33.11 24.85 27.37
N HIS A 99 -33.41 23.64 26.88
CA HIS A 99 -34.80 23.17 26.77
C HIS A 99 -35.49 23.05 28.13
N ARG A 100 -34.74 22.66 29.18
CA ARG A 100 -35.27 22.57 30.56
C ARG A 100 -35.59 23.96 31.11
N THR A 101 -34.68 24.91 30.93
CA THR A 101 -34.90 26.30 31.36
C THR A 101 -36.07 26.92 30.62
N VAL A 102 -36.17 26.73 29.31
CA VAL A 102 -37.30 27.22 28.51
C VAL A 102 -38.61 26.58 28.98
N ALA A 103 -38.64 25.29 29.29
CA ALA A 103 -39.84 24.62 29.81
C ALA A 103 -40.29 25.20 31.16
N VAL A 104 -39.36 25.48 32.08
CA VAL A 104 -39.67 26.12 33.37
C VAL A 104 -40.18 27.55 33.17
N LEU A 105 -39.54 28.31 32.29
CA LEU A 105 -39.96 29.67 31.97
C LEU A 105 -41.34 29.69 31.29
N ALA A 106 -41.68 28.69 30.47
CA ALA A 106 -42.96 28.62 29.78
C ALA A 106 -44.18 28.44 30.71
N VAL A 107 -44.00 28.11 32.00
CA VAL A 107 -45.11 27.91 32.95
C VAL A 107 -45.99 29.16 33.08
N ILE A 108 -45.39 30.34 33.31
CA ILE A 108 -46.14 31.59 33.49
C ILE A 108 -46.90 31.97 32.20
N PRO A 109 -46.28 31.97 31.01
CA PRO A 109 -47.00 32.15 29.74
C PRO A 109 -48.15 31.16 29.54
N LEU A 110 -47.97 29.87 29.82
CA LEU A 110 -49.03 28.87 29.68
C LEU A 110 -50.21 29.14 30.62
N CYS A 111 -49.94 29.50 31.88
CA CYS A 111 -50.97 29.95 32.80
C CYS A 111 -51.70 31.22 32.30
N THR A 112 -50.95 32.19 31.75
CA THR A 112 -51.54 33.39 31.15
C THR A 112 -52.45 33.04 29.97
N LEU A 113 -52.06 32.10 29.10
CA LEU A 113 -52.91 31.65 28.01
C LEU A 113 -54.17 30.98 28.52
N LEU A 114 -54.06 30.11 29.52
CA LEU A 114 -55.20 29.44 30.13
C LEU A 114 -56.19 30.46 30.72
N PHE A 115 -55.71 31.40 31.54
CA PHE A 115 -56.54 32.45 32.12
C PHE A 115 -57.09 33.43 31.08
N THR A 116 -56.38 33.67 29.99
CA THR A 116 -56.86 34.50 28.88
C THR A 116 -58.02 33.81 28.15
N LEU A 117 -57.93 32.50 27.93
CA LEU A 117 -58.99 31.72 27.29
C LEU A 117 -60.23 31.62 28.18
N THR A 118 -60.03 31.44 29.49
CA THR A 118 -61.06 31.28 30.52
C THR A 118 -61.52 32.58 31.16
N SER A 119 -61.10 33.74 30.65
CA SER A 119 -61.43 35.07 31.20
C SER A 119 -62.93 35.37 31.30
N GLY A 120 -63.80 34.66 30.57
CA GLY A 120 -65.24 34.77 30.75
C GLY A 120 -65.77 34.16 32.06
N LEU A 121 -64.95 33.40 32.78
CA LEU A 121 -65.30 32.73 34.04
C LEU A 121 -64.74 33.45 35.27
N HIS A 122 -63.76 34.36 35.09
CA HIS A 122 -63.04 35.01 36.17
C HIS A 122 -62.41 36.35 35.72
N GLY A 123 -62.24 37.30 36.64
CA GLY A 123 -61.60 38.61 36.36
C GLY A 123 -60.06 38.62 36.38
N PHE A 124 -59.38 37.47 36.30
CA PHE A 124 -57.93 37.42 36.53
C PHE A 124 -57.07 38.15 35.49
N VAL A 125 -57.40 38.08 34.20
CA VAL A 125 -56.65 38.79 33.14
C VAL A 125 -57.31 40.13 32.82
N TRP A 126 -58.63 40.14 32.66
CA TRP A 126 -59.44 41.34 32.57
C TRP A 126 -60.82 41.09 33.19
N ASP A 127 -61.41 42.14 33.76
CA ASP A 127 -62.64 42.07 34.57
C ASP A 127 -63.88 42.50 33.76
N THR A 128 -63.87 43.72 33.22
CA THR A 128 -64.91 44.23 32.30
C THR A 128 -64.32 44.57 30.94
N VAL A 129 -65.11 44.38 29.89
CA VAL A 129 -64.74 44.70 28.50
C VAL A 129 -65.73 45.73 27.97
N GLU A 130 -65.28 46.98 27.84
CA GLU A 130 -66.07 48.09 27.31
C GLU A 130 -65.61 48.44 25.88
N LEU A 131 -66.54 48.98 25.08
CA LEU A 131 -66.21 49.51 23.77
C LEU A 131 -65.93 51.00 23.89
N ASP A 132 -64.65 51.37 23.83
CA ASP A 132 -64.31 52.78 23.71
C ASP A 132 -64.48 53.23 22.24
N ARG A 133 -65.35 54.21 22.04
CA ARG A 133 -65.66 54.84 20.75
C ARG A 133 -65.15 56.28 20.64
N SER A 134 -64.42 56.77 21.65
CA SER A 134 -63.92 58.16 21.72
C SER A 134 -62.79 58.45 20.75
N GLY A 135 -62.14 57.41 20.21
CA GLY A 135 -61.04 57.50 19.25
C GLY A 135 -61.43 57.31 17.78
N PRO A 136 -60.45 57.36 16.85
CA PRO A 136 -60.66 57.22 15.41
C PRO A 136 -61.18 55.84 14.97
N PHE A 137 -61.18 54.86 15.87
CA PHE A 137 -61.78 53.53 15.68
C PHE A 137 -62.19 52.95 17.03
N VAL A 138 -63.12 52.00 16.98
CA VAL A 138 -63.65 51.36 18.19
C VAL A 138 -62.61 50.38 18.74
N VAL A 139 -62.27 50.47 20.02
CA VAL A 139 -61.30 49.57 20.67
C VAL A 139 -61.93 48.91 21.89
N LEU A 140 -61.43 47.75 22.27
CA LEU A 140 -61.79 47.13 23.53
C LEU A 140 -60.96 47.79 24.64
N GLU A 141 -61.63 48.54 25.51
CA GLU A 141 -61.05 48.98 26.77
C GLU A 141 -61.30 47.89 27.81
N MET A 142 -60.24 47.41 28.44
CA MET A 142 -60.30 46.29 29.38
C MET A 142 -59.72 46.70 30.72
N VAL A 143 -60.49 46.53 31.79
CA VAL A 143 -59.97 46.71 33.15
C VAL A 143 -59.02 45.55 33.45
N ARG A 144 -57.75 45.87 33.70
CA ARG A 144 -56.67 44.88 33.89
C ARG A 144 -56.82 44.15 35.22
N GLY A 145 -56.93 42.84 35.17
CA GLY A 145 -56.99 41.97 36.34
C GLY A 145 -55.63 41.76 37.02
N PRO A 146 -55.58 41.14 38.21
CA PRO A 146 -54.34 40.95 38.96
C PRO A 146 -53.30 40.07 38.24
N TRP A 147 -53.73 39.05 37.48
CA TRP A 147 -52.79 38.19 36.74
C TRP A 147 -52.13 38.90 35.57
N TYR A 148 -52.80 39.89 34.97
CA TYR A 148 -52.20 40.73 33.93
C TYR A 148 -50.88 41.36 34.41
N TRP A 149 -50.88 41.89 35.65
CA TRP A 149 -49.68 42.50 36.24
C TRP A 149 -48.58 41.49 36.56
N VAL A 150 -48.94 40.29 37.03
CA VAL A 150 -47.97 39.20 37.25
C VAL A 150 -47.27 38.86 35.94
N HIS A 151 -48.02 38.65 34.87
CA HIS A 151 -47.45 38.35 33.55
C HIS A 151 -46.66 39.53 32.98
N ALA A 152 -47.11 40.77 33.19
CA ALA A 152 -46.40 41.96 32.77
C ALA A 152 -45.02 42.04 33.44
N VAL A 153 -44.95 42.03 34.77
CA VAL A 153 -43.68 42.07 35.53
C VAL A 153 -42.75 40.94 35.09
N TYR A 154 -43.27 39.72 34.97
CA TYR A 154 -42.52 38.57 34.47
C TYR A 154 -41.93 38.83 33.06
N SER A 155 -42.77 39.27 32.12
CA SER A 155 -42.39 39.51 30.73
C SER A 155 -41.31 40.60 30.61
N TYR A 156 -41.46 41.70 31.34
CA TYR A 156 -40.49 42.78 31.37
C TYR A 156 -39.16 42.36 32.04
N ALA A 157 -39.20 41.55 33.09
CA ALA A 157 -38.00 41.00 33.70
C ALA A 157 -37.20 40.12 32.73
N LEU A 158 -37.86 39.20 32.02
CA LEU A 158 -37.16 38.33 31.06
C LEU A 158 -36.49 39.11 29.94
N VAL A 159 -37.16 40.15 29.45
CA VAL A 159 -36.60 40.90 28.33
C VAL A 159 -35.55 41.89 28.77
N LEU A 160 -35.68 42.50 29.94
CA LEU A 160 -34.56 43.22 30.55
C LEU A 160 -33.32 42.32 30.68
N CYS A 161 -33.49 41.10 31.21
CA CYS A 161 -32.41 40.12 31.32
C CYS A 161 -31.81 39.75 29.95
N GLY A 162 -32.63 39.39 28.97
CA GLY A 162 -32.15 39.03 27.62
C GLY A 162 -31.43 40.19 26.92
N THR A 163 -31.94 41.41 27.10
CA THR A 163 -31.35 42.64 26.53
C THR A 163 -30.01 42.96 27.20
N ALA A 164 -29.93 42.84 28.52
CA ALA A 164 -28.68 43.04 29.27
C ALA A 164 -27.61 42.01 28.89
N LEU A 165 -27.99 40.74 28.69
CA LEU A 165 -27.07 39.68 28.22
C LEU A 165 -26.52 39.99 26.82
N LEU A 166 -27.39 40.42 25.91
CA LEU A 166 -26.99 40.80 24.56
C LEU A 166 -26.04 42.01 24.59
N ALA A 167 -26.39 43.06 25.34
CA ALA A 167 -25.55 44.25 25.50
C ALA A 167 -24.17 43.91 26.10
N TYR A 168 -24.14 43.06 27.13
CA TYR A 168 -22.90 42.57 27.74
C TYR A 168 -22.02 41.81 26.75
N LYS A 169 -22.60 40.93 25.92
CA LYS A 169 -21.85 40.20 24.88
C LYS A 169 -21.27 41.15 23.85
N ILE A 170 -22.07 42.11 23.38
CA ILE A 170 -21.65 43.09 22.37
C ILE A 170 -20.46 43.90 22.90
N ALA A 171 -20.55 44.40 24.14
CA ALA A 171 -19.49 45.20 24.77
C ALA A 171 -18.14 44.46 24.92
N ARG A 172 -18.15 43.11 24.92
CA ARG A 172 -16.95 42.26 25.02
C ARG A 172 -16.53 41.59 23.72
N SER A 173 -17.26 41.83 22.63
CA SER A 173 -16.97 41.24 21.31
C SER A 173 -15.97 42.08 20.50
N SER A 174 -15.32 41.48 19.50
CA SER A 174 -14.45 42.23 18.59
C SER A 174 -15.25 43.30 17.84
N ARG A 175 -14.62 44.45 17.53
CA ARG A 175 -15.23 45.59 16.81
C ARG A 175 -15.94 45.20 15.52
N LEU A 176 -15.54 44.09 14.90
CA LEU A 176 -16.16 43.53 13.69
C LEU A 176 -17.64 43.12 13.90
N TYR A 177 -18.04 42.76 15.12
CA TYR A 177 -19.38 42.24 15.45
C TYR A 177 -20.32 43.28 16.07
N HIS A 178 -19.84 44.48 16.38
CA HIS A 178 -20.65 45.54 16.98
C HIS A 178 -21.85 45.97 16.12
N PRO A 179 -21.73 46.16 14.79
CA PRO A 179 -22.87 46.60 13.98
C PRO A 179 -24.04 45.61 13.98
N GLN A 180 -23.75 44.30 14.05
CA GLN A 180 -24.75 43.23 14.14
C GLN A 180 -25.57 43.34 15.42
N GLY A 181 -24.86 43.41 16.55
CA GLY A 181 -25.48 43.46 17.86
C GLY A 181 -26.23 44.77 18.12
N VAL A 182 -25.71 45.90 17.64
CA VAL A 182 -26.37 47.21 17.78
C VAL A 182 -27.69 47.24 17.02
N ALA A 183 -27.77 46.68 15.81
CA ALA A 183 -29.03 46.62 15.05
C ALA A 183 -30.12 45.81 15.80
N LEU A 184 -29.75 44.66 16.37
CA LEU A 184 -30.65 43.83 17.17
C LEU A 184 -31.08 44.55 18.46
N LEU A 185 -30.13 45.14 19.18
CA LEU A 185 -30.40 45.84 20.44
C LEU A 185 -31.32 47.05 20.24
N SER A 186 -31.07 47.85 19.21
CA SER A 186 -31.91 49.00 18.84
C SER A 186 -33.34 48.57 18.47
N GLY A 187 -33.48 47.49 17.70
CA GLY A 187 -34.80 46.98 17.32
C GLY A 187 -35.65 46.56 18.53
N VAL A 188 -35.01 45.92 19.52
CA VAL A 188 -35.67 45.46 20.76
C VAL A 188 -36.00 46.66 21.63
N LEU A 189 -35.03 47.52 21.96
CA LEU A 189 -35.27 48.69 22.81
C LEU A 189 -36.41 49.55 22.28
N LEU A 190 -36.51 49.72 20.95
CA LEU A 190 -37.59 50.47 20.32
C LEU A 190 -38.97 49.79 20.52
N SER A 191 -39.08 48.49 20.21
CA SER A 191 -40.33 47.72 20.41
C SER A 191 -40.78 47.65 21.86
N TRP A 192 -39.82 47.57 22.79
CA TRP A 192 -40.08 47.50 24.22
C TRP A 192 -40.47 48.85 24.80
N GLY A 193 -39.83 49.94 24.37
CA GLY A 193 -40.24 51.30 24.72
C GLY A 193 -41.69 51.58 24.31
N ALA A 194 -42.08 51.17 23.09
CA ALA A 194 -43.46 51.30 22.60
C ALA A 194 -44.46 50.44 23.39
N SER A 195 -44.05 49.25 23.83
CA SER A 195 -44.89 48.37 24.66
C SER A 195 -45.06 48.95 26.07
N LEU A 196 -44.00 49.49 26.67
CA LEU A 196 -44.04 50.12 27.99
C LEU A 196 -44.90 51.38 27.99
N SER A 197 -44.81 52.23 26.96
CA SER A 197 -45.67 53.41 26.85
C SER A 197 -47.15 53.03 26.81
N HIS A 198 -47.50 51.95 26.11
CA HIS A 198 -48.86 51.41 26.10
C HIS A 198 -49.32 50.92 27.49
N VAL A 199 -48.46 50.24 28.24
CA VAL A 199 -48.77 49.78 29.60
C VAL A 199 -49.03 50.95 30.54
N VAL A 200 -48.28 52.05 30.41
CA VAL A 200 -48.42 53.25 31.26
C VAL A 200 -49.57 54.18 30.78
N GLY A 201 -50.19 53.89 29.63
CA GLY A 201 -51.30 54.69 29.09
C GLY A 201 -50.86 55.89 28.25
N ILE A 202 -49.60 55.94 27.83
CA ILE A 202 -49.04 57.00 26.99
C ILE A 202 -49.08 56.53 25.53
N SER A 203 -49.99 57.11 24.73
CA SER A 203 -50.05 56.87 23.28
C SER A 203 -50.05 58.16 22.47
N PRO A 204 -49.29 58.23 21.35
CA PRO A 204 -49.30 59.39 20.45
C PRO A 204 -50.65 59.60 19.74
N VAL A 205 -51.41 58.53 19.56
CA VAL A 205 -52.73 58.55 18.90
C VAL A 205 -53.72 57.87 19.83
N HIS A 206 -54.79 58.58 20.18
CA HIS A 206 -55.85 58.07 21.06
C HIS A 206 -56.35 56.71 20.56
N ASN A 207 -56.38 55.71 21.44
CA ASN A 207 -56.79 54.33 21.18
C ASN A 207 -55.94 53.51 20.20
N LEU A 208 -54.81 54.01 19.70
CA LEU A 208 -53.86 53.21 18.92
C LEU A 208 -52.76 52.65 19.82
N ASN A 209 -52.47 51.35 19.72
CA ASN A 209 -51.27 50.79 20.36
C ASN A 209 -50.02 51.35 19.68
N PRO A 210 -49.11 52.06 20.40
CA PRO A 210 -47.87 52.63 19.85
C PRO A 210 -47.00 51.60 19.12
N GLY A 211 -47.07 50.33 19.54
CA GLY A 211 -46.38 49.23 18.88
C GLY A 211 -46.72 49.13 17.39
N VAL A 212 -47.95 49.45 16.98
CA VAL A 212 -48.39 49.39 15.57
C VAL A 212 -47.49 50.20 14.64
N LEU A 213 -46.99 51.34 15.11
CA LEU A 213 -46.10 52.22 14.35
C LEU A 213 -44.64 51.74 14.37
N VAL A 214 -44.25 51.05 15.44
CA VAL A 214 -42.86 50.70 15.74
C VAL A 214 -42.45 49.33 15.21
N PHE A 215 -43.36 48.35 15.19
CA PHE A 215 -43.04 46.98 14.76
C PHE A 215 -42.52 46.85 13.31
N PRO A 216 -43.00 47.63 12.31
CA PRO A 216 -42.38 47.64 10.98
C PRO A 216 -40.91 48.04 11.02
N VAL A 217 -40.57 49.05 11.83
CA VAL A 217 -39.20 49.56 12.00
C VAL A 217 -38.32 48.52 12.71
N THR A 218 -38.83 47.89 13.76
CA THR A 218 -38.12 46.79 14.44
C THR A 218 -37.87 45.61 13.50
N GLY A 219 -38.86 45.21 12.69
CA GLY A 219 -38.69 44.17 11.67
C GLY A 219 -37.61 44.52 10.65
N ALA A 220 -37.56 45.77 10.19
CA ALA A 220 -36.53 46.26 9.28
C ALA A 220 -35.13 46.25 9.93
N LEU A 221 -35.01 46.63 11.21
CA LEU A 221 -33.74 46.57 11.94
C LEU A 221 -33.23 45.14 12.12
N PHE A 222 -34.13 44.19 12.39
CA PHE A 222 -33.79 42.76 12.44
C PHE A 222 -33.38 42.22 11.06
N ALA A 223 -34.09 42.62 10.00
CA ALA A 223 -33.72 42.28 8.63
C ALA A 223 -32.35 42.85 8.24
N LEU A 224 -32.06 44.09 8.62
CA LEU A 224 -30.75 44.73 8.42
C LEU A 224 -29.66 43.94 9.16
N GLY A 225 -29.88 43.59 10.43
CA GLY A 225 -29.02 42.70 11.20
C GLY A 225 -28.71 41.41 10.43
N LEU A 226 -29.76 40.75 9.96
CA LEU A 226 -29.68 39.43 9.33
C LEU A 226 -28.97 39.45 7.97
N PHE A 227 -29.36 40.36 7.07
CA PHE A 227 -28.87 40.37 5.69
C PHE A 227 -27.60 41.20 5.51
N ARG A 228 -27.56 42.41 6.08
CA ARG A 228 -26.43 43.33 5.88
C ARG A 228 -25.24 42.97 6.76
N PHE A 229 -25.52 42.45 7.95
CA PHE A 229 -24.49 42.16 8.93
C PHE A 229 -24.30 40.66 9.22
N ARG A 230 -25.14 39.77 8.66
CA ARG A 230 -24.95 38.31 8.66
C ARG A 230 -24.76 37.67 10.05
N PHE A 231 -25.49 38.14 11.06
CA PHE A 231 -25.32 37.65 12.44
C PHE A 231 -25.65 36.15 12.64
N LEU A 232 -26.35 35.52 11.69
CA LEU A 232 -26.61 34.07 11.68
C LEU A 232 -25.64 33.24 10.82
N ASP A 233 -24.70 33.85 10.09
CA ASP A 233 -23.74 33.11 9.24
C ASP A 233 -22.32 33.03 9.85
N LEU A 234 -21.95 34.03 10.66
CA LEU A 234 -20.64 34.10 11.29
C LEU A 234 -20.73 33.60 12.74
N SER A 235 -20.90 32.29 12.93
CA SER A 235 -20.49 31.71 14.22
C SER A 235 -18.96 31.80 14.26
N PRO A 236 -18.34 32.51 15.22
CA PRO A 236 -16.89 32.49 15.32
C PRO A 236 -16.49 31.03 15.56
N VAL A 237 -15.70 30.43 14.67
CA VAL A 237 -14.88 29.29 15.10
C VAL A 237 -14.06 29.83 16.25
N SER A 238 -14.38 29.40 17.46
CA SER A 238 -13.65 29.82 18.64
C SER A 238 -12.18 29.56 18.36
N ARG A 239 -11.33 30.59 18.48
CA ARG A 239 -9.88 30.41 18.35
C ARG A 239 -9.39 29.27 19.25
N THR A 240 -10.07 29.06 20.37
CA THR A 240 -9.87 27.94 21.30
C THR A 240 -10.25 26.59 20.69
N ASP A 241 -11.38 26.48 19.99
CA ASP A 241 -11.81 25.22 19.38
C ASP A 241 -10.86 24.80 18.26
N ALA A 242 -10.44 25.75 17.41
CA ALA A 242 -9.43 25.49 16.38
C ALA A 242 -8.11 25.00 17.01
N PHE A 243 -7.60 25.69 18.03
CA PHE A 243 -6.38 25.32 18.75
C PHE A 243 -6.47 23.92 19.41
N THR A 244 -7.63 23.56 19.96
CA THR A 244 -7.86 22.24 20.58
C THR A 244 -8.10 21.09 19.59
N SER A 245 -8.59 21.38 18.39
CA SER A 245 -8.97 20.37 17.40
C SER A 245 -7.82 19.91 16.48
N LEU A 246 -6.69 20.62 16.51
CA LEU A 246 -5.52 20.28 15.71
C LEU A 246 -4.87 18.98 16.19
N ARG A 247 -4.45 18.16 15.22
CA ARG A 247 -3.83 16.85 15.46
C ARG A 247 -2.36 16.93 15.86
N ASP A 248 -1.70 18.04 15.54
CA ASP A 248 -0.32 18.29 15.95
C ASP A 248 -0.29 18.89 17.36
N GLY A 249 0.77 18.59 18.12
CA GLY A 249 0.98 19.22 19.41
C GLY A 249 1.40 20.67 19.22
N LEU A 250 0.61 21.63 19.69
CA LEU A 250 0.95 23.04 19.66
C LEU A 250 1.36 23.54 21.04
N ILE A 251 2.50 24.24 21.11
CA ILE A 251 2.99 24.90 22.32
C ILE A 251 3.30 26.35 21.99
N VAL A 252 2.70 27.27 22.74
CA VAL A 252 2.93 28.71 22.63
C VAL A 252 3.83 29.15 23.78
N THR A 253 4.88 29.91 23.49
CA THR A 253 5.80 30.45 24.51
C THR A 253 5.85 31.97 24.48
N ASP A 254 6.24 32.57 25.61
CA ASP A 254 6.62 33.98 25.69
C ASP A 254 7.98 34.23 24.99
N PRO A 255 8.43 35.50 24.84
CA PRO A 255 9.73 35.82 24.24
C PRO A 255 10.94 35.27 25.03
N ARG A 256 10.74 34.88 26.29
CA ARG A 256 11.76 34.25 27.15
C ARG A 256 11.75 32.72 27.05
N GLY A 257 10.91 32.13 26.19
CA GLY A 257 10.80 30.70 25.96
C GLY A 257 10.02 29.93 27.02
N ARG A 258 9.21 30.61 27.84
CA ARG A 258 8.32 29.95 28.84
C ARG A 258 6.97 29.63 28.22
N VAL A 259 6.44 28.44 28.47
CA VAL A 259 5.15 27.99 27.93
C VAL A 259 4.01 28.84 28.49
N VAL A 260 3.30 29.53 27.61
CA VAL A 260 2.13 30.37 27.91
C VAL A 260 0.84 29.61 27.66
N ASP A 261 0.82 28.76 26.62
CA ASP A 261 -0.34 27.95 26.28
C ASP A 261 0.09 26.66 25.56
N LEU A 262 -0.76 25.64 25.59
CA LEU A 262 -0.55 24.39 24.86
C LEU A 262 -1.88 23.70 24.58
N ASN A 263 -1.99 23.04 23.43
CA ASN A 263 -3.19 22.29 23.11
C ASN A 263 -3.22 20.92 23.82
N PRO A 264 -4.39 20.24 23.87
CA PRO A 264 -4.50 18.94 24.55
C PRO A 264 -3.57 17.87 23.99
N VAL A 265 -3.28 17.91 22.69
CA VAL A 265 -2.35 16.98 22.03
C VAL A 265 -0.93 17.18 22.55
N ALA A 266 -0.44 18.42 22.62
CA ALA A 266 0.87 18.73 23.19
C ALA A 266 0.98 18.30 24.66
N ALA A 267 -0.09 18.49 25.45
CA ALA A 267 -0.12 18.04 26.84
C ALA A 267 0.01 16.51 26.94
N SER A 268 -0.68 15.78 26.05
CA SER A 268 -0.57 14.32 25.94
C SER A 268 0.83 13.87 25.51
N ILE A 269 1.44 14.54 24.52
CA ILE A 269 2.80 14.23 24.05
C ILE A 269 3.81 14.39 25.17
N LEU A 270 3.73 15.50 25.92
CA LEU A 270 4.60 15.80 27.05
C LEU A 270 4.34 14.93 28.29
N GLY A 271 3.21 14.21 28.35
CA GLY A 271 2.87 13.34 29.48
C GLY A 271 2.60 14.10 30.79
N HIS A 272 2.26 15.38 30.70
CA HIS A 272 2.07 16.26 31.84
C HIS A 272 0.75 17.02 31.72
N ALA A 273 0.04 17.16 32.84
CA ALA A 273 -1.14 18.01 32.91
C ALA A 273 -0.75 19.47 32.57
N PRO A 274 -1.58 20.23 31.81
CA PRO A 274 -1.26 21.60 31.38
C PRO A 274 -0.78 22.51 32.53
N ALA A 275 -1.41 22.40 33.70
CA ALA A 275 -1.06 23.17 34.90
C ALA A 275 0.39 22.97 35.40
N ARG A 276 1.04 21.84 35.08
CA ARG A 276 2.44 21.56 35.43
C ARG A 276 3.43 22.01 34.36
N VAL A 277 2.95 22.34 33.16
CA VAL A 277 3.75 22.72 31.99
C VAL A 277 3.78 24.24 31.82
N LEU A 278 2.68 24.92 32.11
CA LEU A 278 2.57 26.37 32.04
C LEU A 278 3.64 27.07 32.90
N GLY A 279 4.29 28.08 32.34
CA GLY A 279 5.35 28.87 32.97
C GLY A 279 6.75 28.25 32.94
N ARG A 280 6.90 26.98 32.55
CA ARG A 280 8.21 26.32 32.41
C ARG A 280 8.87 26.64 31.06
N GLY A 281 10.20 26.59 31.02
CA GLY A 281 10.95 26.75 29.77
C GLY A 281 10.76 25.57 28.82
N VAL A 282 10.46 25.83 27.55
CA VAL A 282 10.20 24.79 26.54
C VAL A 282 11.42 23.88 26.29
N PHE A 283 12.64 24.41 26.38
CA PHE A 283 13.90 23.64 26.22
C PHE A 283 14.19 22.66 27.36
N GLY A 284 13.52 22.82 28.52
CA GLY A 284 13.59 21.85 29.61
C GLY A 284 12.53 20.75 29.50
N LEU A 285 11.54 20.92 28.62
CA LEU A 285 10.42 20.01 28.41
C LEU A 285 10.61 19.14 27.16
N LEU A 286 11.24 19.70 26.12
CA LEU A 286 11.56 19.03 24.88
C LEU A 286 13.08 18.97 24.70
N PRO A 287 13.64 17.83 24.23
CA PRO A 287 15.06 17.69 23.93
C PRO A 287 15.42 18.37 22.60
N ILE A 288 15.08 19.64 22.47
CA ILE A 288 15.33 20.49 21.30
C ILE A 288 16.55 21.38 21.54
N SER A 289 17.34 21.63 20.49
CA SER A 289 18.54 22.44 20.61
C SER A 289 18.15 23.93 20.78
N PRO A 290 18.75 24.67 21.73
CA PRO A 290 18.58 26.13 21.81
C PRO A 290 19.06 26.87 20.55
N ALA A 291 19.88 26.21 19.70
CA ALA A 291 20.36 26.76 18.45
C ALA A 291 19.37 26.66 17.29
N ILE A 292 18.25 25.95 17.47
CA ILE A 292 17.23 25.78 16.42
C ILE A 292 16.73 27.15 15.91
N HIS A 293 16.74 28.18 16.75
CA HIS A 293 16.30 29.55 16.44
C HIS A 293 17.25 30.40 15.58
N ARG A 294 18.46 29.91 15.26
CA ARG A 294 19.53 30.72 14.63
C ARG A 294 19.69 30.53 13.12
N THR A 295 18.98 29.58 12.51
CA THR A 295 19.02 29.36 11.06
C THR A 295 17.87 30.11 10.40
N ALA A 296 18.21 31.21 9.73
CA ALA A 296 17.28 32.18 9.16
C ALA A 296 16.82 31.85 7.71
N ASP A 297 17.27 30.75 7.11
CA ASP A 297 17.11 30.55 5.66
C ASP A 297 16.26 29.35 5.21
N ASP A 298 15.79 28.48 6.11
CA ASP A 298 14.83 27.42 5.75
C ASP A 298 14.09 26.97 7.01
N ALA A 299 12.78 26.71 6.90
CA ALA A 299 11.89 26.35 8.01
C ALA A 299 12.57 25.36 8.97
N PRO A 300 13.07 25.83 10.12
CA PRO A 300 13.97 25.07 10.96
C PRO A 300 13.17 24.02 11.73
N HIS A 301 13.25 22.80 11.22
CA HIS A 301 12.63 21.62 11.78
C HIS A 301 13.69 20.75 12.46
N GLN A 302 13.34 20.13 13.58
CA GLN A 302 14.21 19.21 14.30
C GLN A 302 13.42 17.98 14.72
N GLU A 303 13.90 16.81 14.32
CA GLU A 303 13.34 15.56 14.82
C GLU A 303 13.82 15.27 16.24
N ILE A 304 12.86 14.92 17.10
CA ILE A 304 13.11 14.48 18.47
C ILE A 304 12.47 13.11 18.71
N SER A 305 13.05 12.36 19.64
CA SER A 305 12.48 11.11 20.12
C SER A 305 12.05 11.26 21.57
N LEU A 306 10.77 11.02 21.86
CA LEU A 306 10.21 11.07 23.20
C LEU A 306 9.80 9.65 23.64
N LYS A 307 10.09 9.32 24.91
CA LYS A 307 9.65 8.07 25.55
C LYS A 307 8.51 8.38 26.51
N ASN A 308 7.27 8.19 26.05
CA ASN A 308 6.08 8.31 26.88
C ASN A 308 5.28 7.00 26.76
N GLY A 309 5.68 5.98 27.52
CA GLY A 309 5.24 4.59 27.38
C GLY A 309 5.89 3.84 26.20
N SER A 310 5.77 4.39 24.98
CA SER A 310 6.42 3.89 23.76
C SER A 310 7.34 4.96 23.15
N THR A 311 8.47 4.58 22.55
CA THR A 311 9.32 5.52 21.81
C THR A 311 8.59 6.02 20.56
N ARG A 312 8.34 7.32 20.50
CA ARG A 312 7.75 8.02 19.34
C ARG A 312 8.69 9.10 18.83
N ARG A 313 8.68 9.32 17.51
CA ARG A 313 9.47 10.34 16.81
C ARG A 313 8.55 11.48 16.41
N TYR A 314 8.94 12.69 16.75
CA TYR A 314 8.21 13.90 16.41
C TYR A 314 9.11 14.82 15.61
N ASP A 315 8.56 15.42 14.56
CA ASP A 315 9.19 16.54 13.88
C ASP A 315 8.71 17.83 14.52
N VAL A 316 9.66 18.66 14.97
CA VAL A 316 9.38 19.91 15.69
C VAL A 316 9.73 21.09 14.82
N THR A 317 8.71 21.85 14.44
CA THR A 317 8.90 23.12 13.74
C THR A 317 8.61 24.28 14.67
N PHE A 318 9.18 25.44 14.39
CA PHE A 318 8.84 26.66 15.10
C PHE A 318 8.49 27.80 14.15
N ALA A 319 7.60 28.67 14.63
CA ALA A 319 7.22 29.91 13.98
C ALA A 319 7.26 31.07 14.99
N PRO A 320 7.86 32.22 14.67
CA PRO A 320 7.78 33.41 15.52
C PRO A 320 6.34 33.94 15.56
N LEU A 321 5.91 34.42 16.72
CA LEU A 321 4.65 35.16 16.86
C LEU A 321 4.97 36.64 17.01
N GLU A 322 4.56 37.45 16.04
CA GLU A 322 4.78 38.89 16.00
C GLU A 322 3.45 39.66 16.08
N GLY A 323 3.44 40.79 16.75
CA GLY A 323 2.31 41.73 16.76
C GLY A 323 2.80 43.16 16.92
N ASP A 324 2.26 44.07 16.10
CA ASP A 324 2.61 45.49 16.04
C ASP A 324 4.14 45.78 16.10
N GLY A 325 4.95 44.97 15.40
CA GLY A 325 6.40 45.13 15.32
C GLY A 325 7.20 44.61 16.52
N ASN A 326 6.55 43.99 17.52
CA ASN A 326 7.21 43.36 18.67
C ASN A 326 7.02 41.84 18.66
N SER A 327 8.06 41.11 19.05
CA SER A 327 7.99 39.66 19.26
C SER A 327 7.12 39.35 20.47
N LEU A 328 5.95 38.74 20.23
CA LEU A 328 4.99 38.33 21.27
C LEU A 328 5.33 36.96 21.85
N GLY A 329 6.11 36.15 21.13
CA GLY A 329 6.40 34.79 21.55
C GLY A 329 6.79 33.89 20.40
N ARG A 330 6.65 32.57 20.61
CA ARG A 330 6.92 31.55 19.60
C ARG A 330 5.85 30.45 19.65
N LEU A 331 5.56 29.88 18.49
CA LEU A 331 4.73 28.70 18.33
C LEU A 331 5.63 27.52 17.96
N PHE A 332 5.54 26.43 18.71
CA PHE A 332 6.14 25.14 18.37
C PHE A 332 5.03 24.19 17.92
N SER A 333 5.25 23.52 16.78
CA SER A 333 4.40 22.42 16.31
C SER A 333 5.15 21.11 16.43
N LEU A 334 4.50 20.08 16.99
CA LEU A 334 5.01 18.73 17.13
C LEU A 334 4.16 17.79 16.27
N SER A 335 4.70 17.35 15.14
CA SER A 335 4.03 16.40 14.23
C SER A 335 4.57 14.98 14.47
N ASP A 336 3.70 14.01 14.74
CA ASP A 336 4.13 12.60 14.92
C ASP A 336 4.52 11.98 13.57
N VAL A 337 5.81 11.66 13.41
CA VAL A 337 6.38 11.07 12.20
C VAL A 337 6.79 9.61 12.40
N THR A 338 6.36 8.99 13.51
CA THR A 338 6.79 7.64 13.90
C THR A 338 6.45 6.60 12.84
N GLU A 339 5.21 6.57 12.34
CA GLU A 339 4.77 5.60 11.34
C GLU A 339 5.47 5.81 10.00
N LYS A 340 5.62 7.06 9.57
CA LYS A 340 6.33 7.42 8.34
C LYS A 340 7.78 6.93 8.39
N ARG A 341 8.51 7.24 9.48
CA ARG A 341 9.91 6.82 9.64
C ARG A 341 10.04 5.30 9.76
N ARG A 342 9.15 4.62 10.48
CA ARG A 342 9.14 3.14 10.54
C ARG A 342 8.91 2.51 9.16
N ALA A 343 8.01 3.06 8.36
CA ALA A 343 7.77 2.57 7.01
C ALA A 343 8.98 2.77 6.10
N GLU A 344 9.62 3.94 6.16
CA GLU A 344 10.86 4.24 5.42
C GLU A 344 12.02 3.33 5.86
N GLU A 345 12.21 3.11 7.17
CA GLU A 345 13.24 2.21 7.70
C GLU A 345 12.98 0.76 7.29
N THR A 346 11.73 0.29 7.38
CA THR A 346 11.33 -1.06 6.96
C THR A 346 11.54 -1.27 5.46
N LEU A 347 11.20 -0.27 4.64
CA LEU A 347 11.43 -0.31 3.20
C LEU A 347 12.93 -0.38 2.90
N LYS A 348 13.73 0.48 3.53
CA LYS A 348 15.18 0.49 3.38
C LYS A 348 15.81 -0.83 3.79
N GLU A 349 15.41 -1.39 4.93
CA GLU A 349 15.89 -2.69 5.40
C GLU A 349 15.53 -3.81 4.43
N SER A 350 14.30 -3.81 3.89
CA SER A 350 13.85 -4.77 2.88
C SER A 350 14.66 -4.65 1.58
N GLU A 351 14.94 -3.44 1.10
CA GLU A 351 15.75 -3.20 -0.10
C GLU A 351 17.21 -3.63 0.10
N GLU A 352 17.81 -3.29 1.24
CA GLU A 352 19.18 -3.68 1.59
C GLU A 352 19.30 -5.20 1.70
N ARG A 353 18.32 -5.85 2.34
CA ARG A 353 18.26 -7.30 2.47
C ARG A 353 18.09 -7.98 1.11
N PHE A 354 17.21 -7.48 0.25
CA PHE A 354 17.07 -7.99 -1.11
C PHE A 354 18.37 -7.84 -1.91
N ARG A 355 19.00 -6.67 -1.85
CA ARG A 355 20.29 -6.43 -2.51
C ARG A 355 21.38 -7.38 -2.02
N ALA A 356 21.47 -7.60 -0.71
CA ALA A 356 22.44 -8.52 -0.12
C ALA A 356 22.23 -9.97 -0.59
N VAL A 357 20.98 -10.45 -0.61
CA VAL A 357 20.65 -11.81 -1.09
C VAL A 357 20.91 -11.94 -2.60
N PHE A 358 20.49 -10.96 -3.38
CA PHE A 358 20.63 -11.01 -4.84
C PHE A 358 22.10 -10.94 -5.28
N GLU A 359 22.87 -9.99 -4.76
CA GLU A 359 24.30 -9.83 -5.11
C GLU A 359 25.19 -10.88 -4.46
N GLY A 360 24.87 -11.33 -3.25
CA GLY A 360 25.64 -12.35 -2.53
C GLY A 360 25.37 -13.79 -2.98
N ALA A 361 24.40 -14.01 -3.87
CA ALA A 361 24.11 -15.35 -4.39
C ALA A 361 25.25 -15.87 -5.27
N VAL A 362 25.69 -17.11 -5.02
CA VAL A 362 26.72 -17.81 -5.82
C VAL A 362 26.18 -18.20 -7.20
N ILE A 363 24.87 -18.42 -7.31
CA ILE A 363 24.18 -18.74 -8.56
C ILE A 363 23.93 -17.44 -9.32
N GLY A 364 24.04 -17.49 -10.65
CA GLY A 364 23.71 -16.35 -11.50
C GLY A 364 22.22 -16.03 -11.40
N MET A 365 21.86 -14.81 -11.01
CA MET A 365 20.48 -14.36 -10.92
C MET A 365 20.25 -13.15 -11.83
N ALA A 366 19.11 -13.13 -12.52
CA ALA A 366 18.65 -11.97 -13.28
C ALA A 366 17.18 -11.68 -13.02
N LEU A 367 16.82 -10.41 -13.16
CA LEU A 367 15.45 -9.95 -13.33
C LEU A 367 15.22 -9.65 -14.80
N THR A 368 14.08 -10.08 -15.34
CA THR A 368 13.76 -9.92 -16.77
C THR A 368 12.41 -9.25 -16.99
N ASN A 369 12.27 -8.54 -18.12
CA ASN A 369 11.01 -7.91 -18.52
C ASN A 369 10.10 -8.92 -19.29
N ALA A 370 8.97 -8.45 -19.83
CA ALA A 370 8.00 -9.32 -20.53
C ALA A 370 8.59 -10.01 -21.77
N GLU A 371 9.56 -9.37 -22.44
CA GLU A 371 10.23 -9.88 -23.64
C GLU A 371 11.44 -10.80 -23.31
N GLY A 372 11.77 -10.97 -22.03
CA GLY A 372 12.89 -11.79 -21.58
C GLY A 372 14.25 -11.07 -21.66
N ASN A 373 14.24 -9.74 -21.77
CA ASN A 373 15.44 -8.91 -21.68
C ASN A 373 15.83 -8.70 -20.21
N LEU A 374 17.13 -8.73 -19.92
CA LEU A 374 17.66 -8.57 -18.58
C LEU A 374 17.52 -7.11 -18.11
N VAL A 375 16.73 -6.91 -17.06
CA VAL A 375 16.58 -5.63 -16.35
C VAL A 375 17.73 -5.45 -15.36
N ARG A 376 18.09 -6.52 -14.65
CA ARG A 376 19.19 -6.55 -13.67
C ARG A 376 19.83 -7.94 -13.66
N ALA A 377 21.14 -8.00 -13.44
CA ALA A 377 21.90 -9.22 -13.27
C ALA A 377 22.77 -9.08 -12.02
N ASN A 378 22.88 -10.13 -11.21
CA ASN A 378 23.78 -10.12 -10.06
C ASN A 378 25.24 -10.32 -10.49
N THR A 379 26.14 -10.10 -9.55
CA THR A 379 27.59 -10.28 -9.72
C THR A 379 27.95 -11.68 -10.24
N ALA A 380 27.35 -12.74 -9.71
CA ALA A 380 27.63 -14.11 -10.14
C ALA A 380 27.27 -14.37 -11.62
N LEU A 381 26.15 -13.82 -12.11
CA LEU A 381 25.74 -13.98 -13.51
C LEU A 381 26.69 -13.24 -14.45
N ASN A 382 27.12 -12.03 -14.07
CA ASN A 382 28.09 -11.24 -14.83
C ASN A 382 29.42 -12.01 -14.95
N LEU A 383 29.94 -12.54 -13.84
CA LEU A 383 31.17 -13.34 -13.82
C LEU A 383 31.03 -14.64 -14.63
N MET A 384 29.91 -15.36 -14.50
CA MET A 384 29.64 -16.60 -15.22
C MET A 384 29.74 -16.42 -16.75
N PHE A 385 29.19 -15.32 -17.27
CA PHE A 385 29.18 -15.02 -18.71
C PHE A 385 30.36 -14.14 -19.18
N GLY A 386 31.24 -13.69 -18.29
CA GLY A 386 32.41 -12.85 -18.63
C GLY A 386 32.05 -11.41 -19.00
N TYR A 387 30.99 -10.87 -18.41
CA TYR A 387 30.53 -9.49 -18.63
C TYR A 387 30.83 -8.61 -17.41
N GLY A 388 31.04 -7.31 -17.63
CA GLY A 388 31.17 -6.33 -16.54
C GLY A 388 29.83 -5.99 -15.90
N GLU A 389 29.87 -5.25 -14.79
CA GLU A 389 28.65 -4.76 -14.14
C GLU A 389 27.83 -3.89 -15.11
N GLY A 390 26.57 -4.27 -15.35
CA GLY A 390 25.67 -3.55 -16.25
C GLY A 390 25.74 -3.94 -17.73
N ASP A 391 26.79 -4.64 -18.18
CA ASP A 391 26.95 -5.04 -19.60
C ASP A 391 25.88 -6.02 -20.09
N LEU A 392 25.30 -6.80 -19.17
CA LEU A 392 24.21 -7.73 -19.45
C LEU A 392 22.85 -7.04 -19.53
N ARG A 393 22.72 -5.80 -19.05
CA ARG A 393 21.43 -5.09 -19.04
C ARG A 393 20.94 -4.84 -20.47
N GLY A 394 19.67 -5.12 -20.70
CA GLY A 394 19.01 -5.00 -22.01
C GLY A 394 19.28 -6.14 -22.98
N ARG A 395 20.25 -7.03 -22.70
CA ARG A 395 20.45 -8.25 -23.51
C ARG A 395 19.33 -9.24 -23.28
N SER A 396 19.10 -10.11 -24.25
CA SER A 396 18.13 -11.21 -24.12
C SER A 396 18.84 -12.52 -23.78
N PHE A 397 18.23 -13.35 -22.94
CA PHE A 397 18.71 -14.73 -22.71
C PHE A 397 18.79 -15.55 -24.01
N HIS A 398 18.01 -15.19 -25.04
CA HIS A 398 18.08 -15.80 -26.36
C HIS A 398 19.43 -15.52 -27.06
N GLN A 399 20.00 -14.32 -26.87
CA GLN A 399 21.30 -13.94 -27.45
C GLN A 399 22.46 -14.72 -26.79
N LEU A 400 22.34 -14.97 -25.49
CA LEU A 400 23.31 -15.76 -24.71
C LEU A 400 23.18 -17.27 -24.93
N THR A 401 22.12 -17.74 -25.61
CA THR A 401 21.92 -19.17 -25.89
C THR A 401 22.66 -19.57 -27.17
N HIS A 402 23.31 -20.74 -27.14
CA HIS A 402 24.01 -21.32 -28.29
C HIS A 402 23.04 -21.49 -29.48
N PRO A 403 23.44 -21.16 -30.73
CA PRO A 403 22.54 -21.18 -31.89
C PRO A 403 21.74 -22.46 -32.09
N ALA A 404 22.35 -23.63 -31.85
CA ALA A 404 21.68 -24.93 -31.97
C ALA A 404 20.62 -25.19 -30.88
N ASP A 405 20.67 -24.48 -29.76
CA ASP A 405 19.76 -24.63 -28.61
C ASP A 405 18.79 -23.45 -28.49
N ARG A 406 18.80 -22.54 -29.47
CA ARG A 406 17.78 -21.51 -29.64
C ARG A 406 16.52 -22.18 -30.14
N ILE A 407 15.77 -22.79 -29.22
CA ILE A 407 14.45 -23.31 -29.51
C ILE A 407 13.60 -22.15 -30.04
N ALA A 408 12.94 -22.34 -31.19
CA ALA A 408 11.87 -21.48 -31.64
C ALA A 408 10.72 -21.56 -30.62
N GLY A 409 10.68 -20.64 -29.66
CA GLY A 409 9.64 -20.66 -28.62
C GLY A 409 10.03 -19.89 -27.38
N SER A 410 9.80 -18.58 -27.39
CA SER A 410 9.65 -17.77 -26.18
C SER A 410 8.38 -18.13 -25.39
N GLU A 411 7.57 -19.08 -25.87
CA GLU A 411 6.28 -19.48 -25.33
C GLU A 411 6.32 -19.90 -23.85
N PRO A 412 7.26 -20.76 -23.38
CA PRO A 412 7.28 -21.16 -21.97
C PRO A 412 7.62 -20.01 -21.02
N TYR A 413 8.39 -19.02 -21.49
CA TYR A 413 8.69 -17.82 -20.72
C TYR A 413 7.52 -16.84 -20.71
N ARG A 414 6.85 -16.65 -21.85
CA ARG A 414 5.64 -15.82 -21.93
C ARG A 414 4.53 -16.37 -21.03
N GLU A 415 4.36 -17.70 -20.99
CA GLU A 415 3.43 -18.36 -20.05
C GLU A 415 3.73 -18.03 -18.59
N ILE A 416 5.00 -17.86 -18.21
CA ILE A 416 5.36 -17.43 -16.86
C ILE A 416 4.94 -16.00 -16.60
N VAL A 417 5.32 -15.08 -17.50
CA VAL A 417 4.99 -13.66 -17.36
C VAL A 417 3.47 -13.44 -17.34
N ASP A 418 2.74 -14.19 -18.17
CA ASP A 418 1.27 -14.16 -18.24
C ASP A 418 0.59 -14.86 -17.05
N GLY A 419 1.35 -15.49 -16.15
CA GLY A 419 0.82 -16.23 -15.00
C GLY A 419 0.11 -17.54 -15.35
N ARG A 420 0.24 -18.02 -16.60
CA ARG A 420 -0.27 -19.33 -17.05
C ARG A 420 0.61 -20.49 -16.57
N ARG A 421 1.83 -20.20 -16.14
CA ARG A 421 2.80 -21.16 -15.60
C ARG A 421 3.58 -20.56 -14.43
N ASP A 422 3.69 -21.28 -13.32
CA ASP A 422 4.42 -20.74 -12.15
C ASP A 422 5.95 -20.83 -12.32
N ARG A 423 6.44 -21.89 -12.96
CA ARG A 423 7.88 -22.16 -13.11
C ARG A 423 8.22 -22.87 -14.42
N TYR A 424 9.40 -22.55 -14.95
CA TYR A 424 10.01 -23.19 -16.11
C TYR A 424 11.46 -23.52 -15.82
N ARG A 425 11.91 -24.69 -16.25
CA ARG A 425 13.29 -25.13 -16.13
C ARG A 425 13.75 -25.67 -17.48
N ALA A 426 14.96 -25.31 -17.87
CA ALA A 426 15.59 -25.81 -19.09
C ALA A 426 17.10 -25.97 -18.89
N GLU A 427 17.68 -26.94 -19.57
CA GLU A 427 19.12 -27.16 -19.67
C GLU A 427 19.52 -26.93 -21.11
N ARG A 428 20.52 -26.07 -21.33
CA ARG A 428 20.96 -25.68 -22.67
C ARG A 428 22.39 -25.17 -22.66
N ARG A 429 23.01 -25.24 -23.83
CA ARG A 429 24.30 -24.62 -24.09
C ARG A 429 24.13 -23.11 -24.20
N MET A 430 24.96 -22.39 -23.48
CA MET A 430 25.01 -20.93 -23.50
C MET A 430 26.42 -20.46 -23.82
N LEU A 431 26.53 -19.22 -24.27
CA LEU A 431 27.76 -18.61 -24.76
C LEU A 431 28.20 -17.52 -23.79
N LYS A 432 29.45 -17.60 -23.34
CA LYS A 432 30.16 -16.50 -22.69
C LYS A 432 30.50 -15.41 -23.71
N ARG A 433 30.93 -14.24 -23.21
CA ARG A 433 31.34 -13.09 -24.04
C ARG A 433 32.47 -13.44 -25.02
N ASP A 434 33.38 -14.32 -24.63
CA ASP A 434 34.53 -14.77 -25.43
C ASP A 434 34.18 -15.89 -26.44
N GLY A 435 32.92 -16.36 -26.45
CA GLY A 435 32.45 -17.46 -27.29
C GLY A 435 32.56 -18.85 -26.64
N THR A 436 33.10 -18.96 -25.43
CA THR A 436 33.18 -20.24 -24.70
C THR A 436 31.77 -20.77 -24.45
N VAL A 437 31.56 -22.06 -24.73
CA VAL A 437 30.29 -22.75 -24.49
C VAL A 437 30.26 -23.28 -23.06
N ILE A 438 29.15 -23.01 -22.36
CA ILE A 438 28.85 -23.59 -21.05
C ILE A 438 27.52 -24.34 -21.06
N TRP A 439 27.41 -25.39 -20.27
CA TRP A 439 26.15 -26.03 -19.96
C TRP A 439 25.49 -25.29 -18.80
N ALA A 440 24.38 -24.62 -19.11
CA ALA A 440 23.65 -23.82 -18.15
C ALA A 440 22.24 -24.38 -17.92
N ARG A 441 21.86 -24.43 -16.65
CA ARG A 441 20.50 -24.75 -16.23
C ARG A 441 19.81 -23.47 -15.82
N LEU A 442 18.73 -23.14 -16.51
CA LEU A 442 17.92 -21.96 -16.22
C LEU A 442 16.64 -22.37 -15.52
N SER A 443 16.30 -21.63 -14.47
CA SER A 443 15.02 -21.72 -13.78
C SER A 443 14.39 -20.34 -13.73
N ALA A 444 13.17 -20.20 -14.26
CA ALA A 444 12.45 -18.93 -14.29
C ALA A 444 11.15 -19.01 -13.49
N SER A 445 10.82 -17.95 -12.76
CA SER A 445 9.55 -17.79 -12.04
C SER A 445 9.07 -16.34 -12.07
N ALA A 446 7.75 -16.14 -12.17
CA ALA A 446 7.14 -14.81 -12.19
C ALA A 446 7.26 -14.10 -10.85
N ILE A 447 7.41 -12.78 -10.89
CA ILE A 447 7.29 -11.89 -9.73
C ILE A 447 5.96 -11.16 -9.88
N ARG A 448 5.00 -11.45 -8.98
CA ARG A 448 3.65 -10.90 -9.06
C ARG A 448 3.60 -9.47 -8.47
N GLY A 449 2.81 -8.60 -9.10
CA GLY A 449 2.55 -7.25 -8.59
C GLY A 449 3.66 -6.22 -8.84
N THR A 450 4.67 -6.56 -9.64
CA THR A 450 5.73 -5.63 -10.03
C THR A 450 5.39 -4.93 -11.34
N ARG A 451 5.97 -3.74 -11.56
CA ARG A 451 5.89 -3.06 -12.84
C ARG A 451 6.94 -3.63 -13.82
N PRO A 452 6.75 -3.53 -15.14
CA PRO A 452 7.68 -4.08 -16.14
C PRO A 452 9.15 -3.64 -15.95
N GLU A 453 9.35 -2.39 -15.54
CA GLU A 453 10.66 -1.79 -15.29
C GLU A 453 11.39 -2.34 -14.05
N GLN A 454 10.67 -3.01 -13.15
CA GLN A 454 11.23 -3.64 -11.94
C GLN A 454 11.58 -5.13 -12.16
N GLY A 455 11.27 -5.67 -13.34
CA GLY A 455 11.38 -7.09 -13.64
C GLY A 455 10.10 -7.85 -13.29
N LEU A 456 9.62 -8.64 -14.25
CA LEU A 456 8.40 -9.45 -14.16
C LEU A 456 8.70 -10.92 -13.85
N ALA A 457 9.95 -11.34 -14.00
CA ALA A 457 10.40 -12.68 -13.63
C ALA A 457 11.81 -12.63 -13.04
N VAL A 458 12.10 -13.59 -12.15
CA VAL A 458 13.45 -13.91 -11.71
C VAL A 458 13.91 -15.16 -12.45
N VAL A 459 15.12 -15.09 -13.00
CA VAL A 459 15.80 -16.20 -13.67
C VAL A 459 17.06 -16.54 -12.88
N MET A 460 17.19 -17.80 -12.51
CA MET A 460 18.39 -18.36 -11.90
C MET A 460 19.12 -19.20 -12.95
N VAL A 461 20.44 -19.07 -13.02
CA VAL A 461 21.32 -19.74 -13.97
C VAL A 461 22.43 -20.42 -13.19
N GLU A 462 22.50 -21.73 -13.32
CA GLU A 462 23.55 -22.58 -12.74
C GLU A 462 24.43 -23.10 -13.88
N ASP A 463 25.73 -22.87 -13.79
CA ASP A 463 26.73 -23.49 -14.66
C ASP A 463 27.06 -24.88 -14.10
N PHE A 464 26.86 -25.92 -14.90
CA PHE A 464 27.17 -27.30 -14.53
C PHE A 464 28.10 -27.97 -15.56
N THR A 465 28.86 -27.17 -16.30
CA THR A 465 29.79 -27.64 -17.35
C THR A 465 30.78 -28.68 -16.80
N ASP A 466 31.45 -28.40 -15.68
CA ASP A 466 32.44 -29.30 -15.08
C ASP A 466 31.84 -30.67 -14.75
N ARG A 467 30.60 -30.67 -14.22
CA ARG A 467 29.87 -31.91 -13.93
C ARG A 467 29.56 -32.68 -15.21
N LYS A 468 29.19 -32.00 -16.30
CA LYS A 468 28.88 -32.66 -17.57
C LYS A 468 30.12 -33.26 -18.22
N VAL A 469 31.23 -32.52 -18.21
CA VAL A 469 32.53 -33.01 -18.69
C VAL A 469 32.97 -34.23 -17.86
N LEU A 470 32.87 -34.16 -16.53
CA LEU A 470 33.22 -35.28 -15.66
C LEU A 470 32.33 -36.51 -15.89
N GLU A 471 31.03 -36.31 -16.10
CA GLU A 471 30.10 -37.39 -16.42
C GLU A 471 30.46 -38.07 -17.75
N GLU A 472 30.82 -37.29 -18.78
CA GLU A 472 31.27 -37.79 -20.07
C GLU A 472 32.62 -38.53 -19.95
N GLU A 473 33.58 -37.99 -19.19
CA GLU A 473 34.86 -38.64 -18.92
C GLU A 473 34.69 -39.97 -18.16
N LEU A 474 33.84 -40.01 -17.14
CA LEU A 474 33.54 -41.23 -16.38
C LEU A 474 32.86 -42.26 -17.27
N THR A 475 31.93 -41.84 -18.13
CA THR A 475 31.26 -42.72 -19.09
C THR A 475 32.27 -43.30 -20.07
N HIS A 476 33.16 -42.48 -20.61
CA HIS A 476 34.22 -42.92 -21.51
C HIS A 476 35.17 -43.92 -20.81
N LYS A 477 35.64 -43.62 -19.59
CA LYS A 477 36.48 -44.54 -18.79
C LYS A 477 35.77 -45.85 -18.40
N ALA A 478 34.45 -45.84 -18.26
CA ALA A 478 33.66 -47.03 -17.95
C ALA A 478 33.62 -48.04 -19.13
N PHE A 479 33.79 -47.56 -20.36
CA PHE A 479 33.68 -48.38 -21.58
C PHE A 479 35.00 -48.52 -22.37
N HIS A 480 36.03 -47.74 -22.05
CA HIS A 480 37.34 -47.77 -22.71
C HIS A 480 38.48 -48.07 -21.73
N ASP A 481 39.53 -48.72 -22.21
CA ASP A 481 40.78 -48.95 -21.48
C ASP A 481 41.60 -47.64 -21.44
N PRO A 482 42.03 -47.18 -20.25
CA PRO A 482 42.66 -45.86 -20.10
C PRO A 482 44.06 -45.76 -20.72
N LEU A 483 44.74 -46.88 -20.97
CA LEU A 483 46.06 -46.89 -21.57
C LEU A 483 45.99 -46.85 -23.11
N THR A 484 45.19 -47.75 -23.69
CA THR A 484 45.15 -47.95 -25.15
C THR A 484 44.03 -47.17 -25.85
N ASN A 485 43.10 -46.59 -25.09
CA ASN A 485 41.87 -45.94 -25.57
C ASN A 485 40.91 -46.87 -26.33
N LEU A 486 41.22 -48.16 -26.41
CA LEU A 486 40.36 -49.17 -27.03
C LEU A 486 39.17 -49.50 -26.11
N PRO A 487 38.05 -50.00 -26.64
CA PRO A 487 37.02 -50.67 -25.87
C PRO A 487 37.60 -51.60 -24.79
N ASN A 488 37.03 -51.53 -23.58
CA ASN A 488 37.40 -52.43 -22.49
C ASN A 488 36.58 -53.73 -22.54
N ARG A 489 36.81 -54.63 -21.57
CA ARG A 489 36.08 -55.90 -21.44
C ARG A 489 34.55 -55.74 -21.40
N HIS A 490 34.03 -54.68 -20.77
CA HIS A 490 32.59 -54.44 -20.70
C HIS A 490 32.00 -54.03 -22.05
N LEU A 491 32.61 -53.05 -22.73
CA LEU A 491 32.13 -52.62 -24.05
C LEU A 491 32.29 -53.73 -25.10
N PHE A 492 33.34 -54.53 -25.01
CA PHE A 492 33.53 -55.69 -25.88
C PHE A 492 32.44 -56.75 -25.69
N ALA A 493 32.11 -57.10 -24.45
CA ALA A 493 31.05 -58.07 -24.16
C ALA A 493 29.67 -57.60 -24.65
N ASP A 494 29.37 -56.31 -24.50
CA ASP A 494 28.14 -55.69 -25.03
C ASP A 494 28.06 -55.79 -26.56
N ARG A 495 29.14 -55.38 -27.26
CA ARG A 495 29.21 -55.48 -28.73
C ARG A 495 29.15 -56.93 -29.21
N LEU A 496 29.83 -57.85 -28.54
CA LEU A 496 29.80 -59.27 -28.86
C LEU A 496 28.39 -59.85 -28.75
N LYS A 497 27.64 -59.46 -27.71
CA LYS A 497 26.23 -59.84 -27.55
C LYS A 497 25.38 -59.31 -28.69
N HIS A 498 25.48 -58.02 -29.00
CA HIS A 498 24.73 -57.39 -30.10
C HIS A 498 25.07 -57.99 -31.47
N ALA A 499 26.35 -58.28 -31.73
CA ALA A 499 26.79 -58.94 -32.97
C ALA A 499 26.24 -60.36 -33.07
N SER A 500 26.24 -61.13 -31.99
CA SER A 500 25.69 -62.50 -31.96
C SER A 500 24.18 -62.53 -32.22
N GLU A 501 23.43 -61.58 -31.65
CA GLU A 501 22.00 -61.40 -31.90
C GLU A 501 21.69 -60.96 -33.34
N ARG A 502 22.63 -60.25 -34.00
CA ARG A 502 22.50 -59.86 -35.41
C ARG A 502 22.80 -61.04 -36.33
N ALA A 503 23.92 -61.73 -36.14
CA ALA A 503 24.32 -62.91 -36.92
C ALA A 503 23.29 -64.06 -36.85
N THR A 504 22.61 -64.21 -35.72
CA THR A 504 21.48 -65.15 -35.58
C THR A 504 20.31 -64.80 -36.52
N ARG A 505 20.08 -63.51 -36.80
CA ARG A 505 18.96 -63.01 -37.61
C ARG A 505 19.28 -62.87 -39.10
N SER A 506 20.48 -62.40 -39.46
CA SER A 506 20.86 -62.11 -40.86
C SER A 506 21.52 -63.29 -41.57
N ALA A 507 21.84 -64.37 -40.86
CA ALA A 507 22.63 -65.49 -41.36
C ALA A 507 24.05 -65.12 -41.85
N GLU A 508 24.55 -63.94 -41.47
CA GLU A 508 25.91 -63.50 -41.70
C GLU A 508 26.87 -64.08 -40.65
N GLY A 509 28.10 -64.39 -41.07
CA GLY A 509 29.13 -64.96 -40.20
C GLY A 509 29.82 -63.90 -39.34
N MET A 510 30.35 -64.31 -38.19
CA MET A 510 31.14 -63.45 -37.31
C MET A 510 32.36 -64.21 -36.78
N ALA A 511 33.40 -63.47 -36.38
CA ALA A 511 34.59 -64.05 -35.79
C ALA A 511 35.04 -63.31 -34.53
N VAL A 512 35.53 -64.06 -33.56
CA VAL A 512 36.13 -63.54 -32.33
C VAL A 512 37.57 -64.02 -32.26
N PHE A 513 38.49 -63.08 -32.07
CA PHE A 513 39.88 -63.37 -31.80
C PHE A 513 40.18 -63.08 -30.33
N PHE A 514 40.92 -63.98 -29.70
CA PHE A 514 41.54 -63.76 -28.41
C PHE A 514 43.05 -63.71 -28.62
N ILE A 515 43.68 -62.61 -28.24
CA ILE A 515 45.06 -62.29 -28.58
C ILE A 515 45.83 -62.01 -27.29
N ASP A 516 46.98 -62.66 -27.13
CA ASP A 516 47.86 -62.47 -25.99
C ASP A 516 49.25 -62.07 -26.50
N ILE A 517 49.85 -61.02 -25.94
CA ILE A 517 51.20 -60.59 -26.30
C ILE A 517 52.21 -61.50 -25.59
N ASP A 518 52.95 -62.30 -26.36
CA ASP A 518 53.90 -63.27 -25.80
C ASP A 518 55.06 -62.55 -25.09
N ASP A 519 55.50 -63.12 -23.97
CA ASP A 519 56.64 -62.64 -23.16
C ASP A 519 56.52 -61.15 -22.71
N PHE A 520 55.29 -60.59 -22.65
CA PHE A 520 55.05 -59.20 -22.20
C PHE A 520 55.66 -58.90 -20.82
N LYS A 521 55.60 -59.87 -19.90
CA LYS A 521 56.20 -59.75 -18.58
C LYS A 521 57.73 -59.54 -18.65
N GLU A 522 58.43 -60.22 -19.56
CA GLU A 522 59.87 -60.05 -19.72
C GLU A 522 60.21 -58.63 -20.22
N VAL A 523 59.35 -58.03 -21.06
CA VAL A 523 59.49 -56.63 -21.49
C VAL A 523 59.37 -55.69 -20.30
N ASN A 524 58.35 -55.86 -19.46
CA ASN A 524 58.18 -55.05 -18.25
C ASN A 524 59.35 -55.21 -17.27
N ASP A 525 59.78 -56.45 -17.02
CA ASP A 525 60.85 -56.74 -16.06
C ASP A 525 62.21 -56.23 -16.56
N SER A 526 62.43 -56.18 -17.88
CA SER A 526 63.71 -55.76 -18.48
C SER A 526 63.79 -54.28 -18.84
N LEU A 527 62.68 -53.66 -19.25
CA LEU A 527 62.64 -52.29 -19.80
C LEU A 527 61.75 -51.33 -18.99
N GLY A 528 61.06 -51.83 -17.96
CA GLY A 528 60.18 -51.06 -17.10
C GLY A 528 58.74 -50.94 -17.63
N HIS A 529 57.83 -50.55 -16.72
CA HIS A 529 56.40 -50.45 -17.01
C HIS A 529 56.05 -49.43 -18.10
N GLU A 530 56.78 -48.30 -18.20
CA GLU A 530 56.54 -47.32 -19.26
C GLU A 530 56.80 -47.90 -20.66
N ALA A 531 57.80 -48.77 -20.81
CA ALA A 531 58.08 -49.45 -22.07
C ALA A 531 56.99 -50.47 -22.41
N GLY A 532 56.48 -51.19 -21.40
CA GLY A 532 55.32 -52.07 -21.57
C GLY A 532 54.05 -51.32 -21.94
N ASP A 533 53.81 -50.15 -21.34
CA ASP A 533 52.67 -49.31 -21.65
C ASP A 533 52.71 -48.80 -23.10
N ARG A 534 53.89 -48.35 -23.56
CA ARG A 534 54.12 -48.00 -24.97
C ARG A 534 53.88 -49.19 -25.90
N LEU A 535 54.36 -50.37 -25.52
CA LEU A 535 54.18 -51.60 -26.30
C LEU A 535 52.70 -51.93 -26.48
N LEU A 536 51.91 -51.87 -25.41
CA LEU A 536 50.48 -52.16 -25.45
C LEU A 536 49.70 -51.14 -26.29
N SER A 537 50.01 -49.85 -26.14
CA SER A 537 49.38 -48.78 -26.93
C SER A 537 49.69 -48.91 -28.42
N GLU A 538 50.95 -49.18 -28.77
CA GLU A 538 51.34 -49.38 -30.17
C GLU A 538 50.76 -50.68 -30.75
N ALA A 539 50.76 -51.78 -29.97
CA ALA A 539 50.15 -53.04 -30.38
C ALA A 539 48.64 -52.87 -30.64
N GLY A 540 47.93 -52.19 -29.74
CA GLY A 540 46.51 -51.87 -29.91
C GLY A 540 46.25 -51.03 -31.17
N ALA A 541 47.07 -50.02 -31.42
CA ALA A 541 46.97 -49.20 -32.64
C ALA A 541 47.23 -50.01 -33.92
N ARG A 542 48.23 -50.91 -33.91
CA ARG A 542 48.53 -51.82 -35.02
C ARG A 542 47.36 -52.78 -35.27
N MET A 543 46.77 -53.36 -34.23
CA MET A 543 45.58 -54.21 -34.34
C MET A 543 44.39 -53.44 -34.91
N ARG A 544 44.13 -52.22 -34.42
CA ARG A 544 43.05 -51.35 -34.94
C ARG A 544 43.23 -50.99 -36.40
N SER A 545 44.46 -50.80 -36.87
CA SER A 545 44.77 -50.53 -38.28
C SER A 545 44.56 -51.74 -39.21
N CYS A 546 44.43 -52.95 -38.66
CA CYS A 546 44.25 -54.18 -39.42
C CYS A 546 42.78 -54.54 -39.67
N VAL A 547 41.84 -53.81 -39.06
CA VAL A 547 40.40 -54.12 -39.11
C VAL A 547 39.61 -52.91 -39.60
N ARG A 548 38.34 -53.09 -39.95
CA ARG A 548 37.48 -52.02 -40.45
C ARG A 548 36.94 -51.15 -39.29
N PRO A 549 36.44 -49.93 -39.56
CA PRO A 549 35.88 -49.06 -38.51
C PRO A 549 34.74 -49.70 -37.70
N GLU A 550 33.92 -50.52 -38.36
CA GLU A 550 32.79 -51.28 -37.79
C GLU A 550 33.22 -52.44 -36.89
N ASP A 551 34.40 -53.02 -37.14
CA ASP A 551 34.96 -54.07 -36.30
C ASP A 551 35.36 -53.51 -34.92
N THR A 552 35.47 -54.37 -33.92
CA THR A 552 35.85 -53.96 -32.56
C THR A 552 37.18 -54.56 -32.18
N VAL A 553 38.15 -53.71 -31.80
CA VAL A 553 39.38 -54.13 -31.12
C VAL A 553 39.28 -53.67 -29.67
N ALA A 554 39.49 -54.57 -28.72
CA ALA A 554 39.35 -54.31 -27.31
C ALA A 554 40.59 -54.80 -26.55
N ARG A 555 40.90 -54.16 -25.41
CA ARG A 555 41.85 -54.68 -24.44
C ARG A 555 41.07 -55.24 -23.24
N LEU A 556 41.25 -56.52 -22.96
CA LEU A 556 40.49 -57.22 -21.91
C LEU A 556 41.15 -57.11 -20.53
N GLY A 557 42.44 -56.75 -20.50
CA GLY A 557 43.26 -56.53 -19.30
C GLY A 557 44.68 -57.04 -19.50
N GLY A 558 45.69 -56.46 -18.83
CA GLY A 558 47.08 -56.90 -18.96
C GLY A 558 47.59 -56.83 -20.41
N ASP A 559 48.06 -57.96 -20.92
CA ASP A 559 48.53 -58.24 -22.28
C ASP A 559 47.46 -58.87 -23.20
N GLU A 560 46.23 -59.03 -22.71
CA GLU A 560 45.13 -59.64 -23.45
C GLU A 560 44.32 -58.62 -24.27
N PHE A 561 44.19 -58.90 -25.56
CA PHE A 561 43.34 -58.18 -26.51
C PHE A 561 42.28 -59.11 -27.08
N ALA A 562 41.17 -58.53 -27.53
CA ALA A 562 40.17 -59.25 -28.29
C ALA A 562 39.76 -58.47 -29.53
N VAL A 563 39.42 -59.19 -30.59
CA VAL A 563 38.92 -58.61 -31.83
C VAL A 563 37.60 -59.27 -32.18
N LEU A 564 36.60 -58.48 -32.52
CA LEU A 564 35.31 -58.93 -33.03
C LEU A 564 35.18 -58.42 -34.45
N LEU A 565 35.02 -59.36 -35.39
CA LEU A 565 34.73 -59.09 -36.79
C LEU A 565 33.27 -59.46 -37.07
N GLU A 566 32.54 -58.55 -37.68
CA GLU A 566 31.16 -58.73 -38.09
C GLU A 566 31.10 -58.92 -39.62
N ASP A 567 30.12 -59.68 -40.10
CA ASP A 567 29.86 -59.93 -41.52
C ASP A 567 31.07 -60.51 -42.29
N VAL A 568 31.70 -61.54 -41.71
CA VAL A 568 32.90 -62.19 -42.26
C VAL A 568 32.73 -63.68 -42.50
N THR A 569 33.40 -64.17 -43.54
CA THR A 569 33.60 -65.61 -43.78
C THR A 569 34.76 -66.16 -42.95
N GLU A 570 34.84 -67.49 -42.80
CA GLU A 570 35.96 -68.13 -42.11
C GLU A 570 37.31 -67.80 -42.77
N TRP A 571 37.36 -67.73 -44.10
CA TRP A 571 38.58 -67.38 -44.82
C TRP A 571 39.02 -65.94 -44.51
N GLU A 572 38.10 -64.98 -44.54
CA GLU A 572 38.39 -63.58 -44.22
C GLU A 572 38.86 -63.40 -42.77
N ALA A 573 38.20 -64.10 -41.83
CA ALA A 573 38.60 -64.12 -40.43
C ALA A 573 40.04 -64.64 -40.25
N ARG A 574 40.40 -65.75 -40.90
CA ARG A 574 41.77 -66.30 -40.86
C ARG A 574 42.80 -65.36 -41.50
N GLN A 575 42.45 -64.68 -42.59
CA GLN A 575 43.32 -63.67 -43.20
C GLN A 575 43.55 -62.47 -42.27
N ALA A 576 42.50 -61.99 -41.60
CA ALA A 576 42.59 -60.90 -40.64
C ALA A 576 43.46 -61.29 -39.43
N ALA A 577 43.29 -62.50 -38.88
CA ALA A 577 44.13 -63.01 -37.80
C ALA A 577 45.61 -63.08 -38.19
N ARG A 578 45.93 -63.57 -39.41
CA ARG A 578 47.31 -63.58 -39.92
C ARG A 578 47.88 -62.18 -40.06
N ARG A 579 47.12 -61.25 -40.64
CA ARG A 579 47.51 -59.84 -40.82
C ARG A 579 47.81 -59.17 -39.49
N ILE A 580 46.98 -59.40 -38.47
CA ILE A 580 47.18 -58.87 -37.12
C ILE A 580 48.49 -59.43 -36.53
N GLY A 581 48.70 -60.74 -36.57
CA GLY A 581 49.92 -61.37 -36.07
C GLY A 581 51.20 -60.84 -36.76
N GLU A 582 51.17 -60.68 -38.08
CA GLU A 582 52.28 -60.11 -38.86
C GLU A 582 52.58 -58.66 -38.48
N LYS A 583 51.53 -57.83 -38.31
CA LYS A 583 51.69 -56.42 -37.92
C LYS A 583 52.20 -56.25 -36.50
N VAL A 584 51.74 -57.06 -35.56
CA VAL A 584 52.25 -57.03 -34.18
C VAL A 584 53.72 -57.44 -34.14
N ARG A 585 54.16 -58.39 -34.97
CA ARG A 585 55.56 -58.85 -35.02
C ARG A 585 56.56 -57.80 -35.53
N ALA A 586 56.11 -56.73 -36.17
CA ALA A 586 57.02 -55.67 -36.59
C ALA A 586 57.77 -55.08 -35.36
N PRO A 587 59.04 -54.68 -35.48
CA PRO A 587 59.79 -54.16 -34.34
C PRO A 587 59.12 -52.93 -33.72
N PHE A 588 59.12 -52.87 -32.39
CA PHE A 588 58.67 -51.74 -31.58
C PHE A 588 59.86 -50.88 -31.16
N TYR A 589 59.63 -49.57 -31.04
CA TYR A 589 60.63 -48.61 -30.56
C TYR A 589 60.14 -48.08 -29.22
N LEU A 590 60.55 -48.77 -28.15
CA LEU A 590 59.97 -48.61 -26.82
C LEU A 590 60.77 -47.67 -25.90
N ASP A 591 61.84 -47.05 -26.39
CA ASP A 591 62.67 -46.09 -25.65
C ASP A 591 63.29 -45.03 -26.58
N GLU A 592 63.83 -43.96 -25.98
CA GLU A 592 64.51 -42.88 -26.70
C GLU A 592 65.86 -43.31 -27.31
N SER A 593 66.36 -44.50 -26.93
CA SER A 593 67.61 -45.05 -27.47
C SER A 593 67.44 -45.69 -28.86
N GLY A 594 66.19 -45.81 -29.33
CA GLY A 594 65.86 -46.40 -30.64
C GLY A 594 66.05 -47.92 -30.69
N ARG A 595 66.11 -48.59 -29.53
CA ARG A 595 66.30 -50.05 -29.46
C ARG A 595 65.08 -50.76 -30.05
N ARG A 596 65.34 -51.72 -30.95
CA ARG A 596 64.29 -52.53 -31.59
C ARG A 596 63.92 -53.71 -30.70
N VAL A 597 62.69 -53.75 -30.22
CA VAL A 597 62.11 -54.87 -29.47
C VAL A 597 61.15 -55.62 -30.38
N SER A 598 61.27 -56.93 -30.49
CA SER A 598 60.33 -57.75 -31.28
C SER A 598 59.61 -58.70 -30.35
N VAL A 599 58.28 -58.60 -30.31
CA VAL A 599 57.40 -59.53 -29.59
C VAL A 599 56.56 -60.30 -30.60
N THR A 600 56.03 -61.45 -30.18
CA THR A 600 55.02 -62.19 -30.92
C THR A 600 53.68 -62.09 -30.21
N ALA A 601 52.61 -62.51 -30.88
CA ALA A 601 51.30 -62.61 -30.26
C ALA A 601 50.67 -63.96 -30.61
N SER A 602 50.09 -64.60 -29.60
CA SER A 602 49.30 -65.81 -29.75
C SER A 602 47.86 -65.40 -30.08
N VAL A 603 47.38 -65.76 -31.27
CA VAL A 603 46.04 -65.37 -31.78
C VAL A 603 45.16 -66.61 -31.89
N GLY A 604 44.23 -66.78 -30.97
CA GLY A 604 43.17 -67.78 -31.05
C GLY A 604 41.97 -67.24 -31.81
N VAL A 605 41.41 -68.05 -32.70
CA VAL A 605 40.30 -67.66 -33.58
C VAL A 605 39.13 -68.60 -33.36
N ALA A 606 37.93 -68.04 -33.18
CA ALA A 606 36.66 -68.76 -33.24
C ALA A 606 35.75 -68.09 -34.28
N VAL A 607 35.18 -68.88 -35.18
CA VAL A 607 34.30 -68.41 -36.25
C VAL A 607 32.93 -69.04 -36.06
N ALA A 608 31.90 -68.20 -36.07
CA ALA A 608 30.51 -68.62 -36.05
C ALA A 608 29.89 -68.40 -37.43
N GLN A 609 29.25 -69.44 -37.98
CA GLN A 609 28.40 -69.29 -39.16
C GLN A 609 27.02 -68.80 -38.73
N GLY A 610 26.45 -67.86 -39.49
CA GLY A 610 25.14 -67.31 -39.20
C GLY A 610 24.00 -68.31 -39.40
N GLY A 611 22.83 -68.00 -38.84
CA GLY A 611 21.59 -68.77 -39.03
C GLY A 611 21.25 -69.78 -37.93
N GLY A 612 22.12 -69.95 -36.92
CA GLY A 612 21.86 -70.69 -35.69
C GLY A 612 21.91 -69.79 -34.45
N ALA A 613 21.35 -70.24 -33.33
CA ALA A 613 21.50 -69.54 -32.05
C ALA A 613 22.96 -69.55 -31.60
N LEU A 614 23.56 -68.37 -31.43
CA LEU A 614 24.94 -68.20 -31.01
C LEU A 614 25.02 -67.80 -29.53
N ASP A 615 25.80 -68.54 -28.72
CA ASP A 615 26.16 -68.12 -27.36
C ASP A 615 27.45 -67.26 -27.41
N PRO A 616 27.36 -65.94 -27.14
CA PRO A 616 28.53 -65.04 -27.09
C PRO A 616 29.66 -65.57 -26.21
N SER A 617 29.30 -66.17 -25.07
CA SER A 617 30.27 -66.64 -24.09
C SER A 617 30.96 -67.92 -24.55
N ALA A 618 30.28 -68.77 -25.33
CA ALA A 618 30.88 -69.96 -25.91
C ALA A 618 31.92 -69.60 -26.98
N LEU A 619 31.61 -68.64 -27.84
CA LEU A 619 32.51 -68.19 -28.90
C LEU A 619 33.79 -67.57 -28.34
N LEU A 620 33.67 -66.74 -27.29
CA LEU A 620 34.84 -66.18 -26.61
C LEU A 620 35.69 -67.26 -25.92
N ARG A 621 35.06 -68.24 -25.25
CA ARG A 621 35.77 -69.39 -24.65
C ARG A 621 36.47 -70.25 -25.70
N GLU A 622 35.90 -70.40 -26.88
CA GLU A 622 36.51 -71.15 -27.98
C GLU A 622 37.77 -70.44 -28.49
N ALA A 623 37.69 -69.11 -28.69
CA ALA A 623 38.83 -68.30 -29.11
C ALA A 623 39.97 -68.34 -28.08
N ASP A 624 39.63 -68.20 -26.79
CA ASP A 624 40.59 -68.31 -25.68
C ASP A 624 41.27 -69.69 -25.64
N ARG A 625 40.49 -70.79 -25.74
CA ARG A 625 41.05 -72.16 -25.82
C ARG A 625 41.96 -72.35 -27.03
N ALA A 626 41.62 -71.75 -28.17
CA ALA A 626 42.46 -71.81 -29.37
C ALA A 626 43.80 -71.08 -29.15
N MET A 627 43.76 -69.89 -28.53
CA MET A 627 44.96 -69.12 -28.16
C MET A 627 45.84 -69.92 -27.20
N TYR A 628 45.26 -70.47 -26.13
CA TYR A 628 46.01 -71.20 -25.11
C TYR A 628 46.73 -72.45 -25.68
N ARG A 629 46.10 -73.15 -26.64
CA ARG A 629 46.74 -74.27 -27.35
C ARG A 629 47.95 -73.84 -28.18
N LEU A 630 47.96 -72.62 -28.72
CA LEU A 630 49.11 -72.08 -29.44
C LEU A 630 50.26 -71.79 -28.47
N LYS A 631 49.95 -71.24 -27.29
CA LYS A 631 50.93 -70.91 -26.24
C LYS A 631 51.64 -72.14 -25.65
N GLN A 632 50.98 -73.31 -25.63
CA GLN A 632 51.53 -74.56 -25.07
C GLN A 632 52.39 -75.40 -26.04
N ARG A 633 52.47 -75.07 -27.33
CA ARG A 633 53.24 -75.88 -28.30
C ARG A 633 54.74 -75.56 -28.20
N PRO A 634 55.62 -76.57 -28.06
CA PRO A 634 57.06 -76.34 -28.08
C PRO A 634 57.51 -76.00 -29.50
N GLY A 635 57.95 -74.76 -29.71
CA GLY A 635 58.31 -74.21 -31.02
C GLY A 635 57.87 -72.75 -31.13
N ARG A 636 58.58 -71.86 -30.42
CA ARG A 636 58.41 -70.40 -30.49
C ARG A 636 58.64 -69.93 -31.93
N GLY A 637 57.57 -69.69 -32.66
CA GLY A 637 57.61 -69.11 -33.98
C GLY A 637 56.72 -69.84 -34.97
N ASN A 638 55.61 -69.18 -35.28
CA ASN A 638 54.72 -69.46 -36.41
C ASN A 638 53.64 -70.51 -36.15
N ARG A 639 52.40 -70.05 -35.95
CA ARG A 639 51.14 -70.69 -36.42
C ARG A 639 49.94 -69.84 -35.99
N SER A 640 49.23 -69.23 -36.94
CA SER A 640 47.80 -68.98 -36.80
C SER A 640 47.07 -70.31 -37.02
N SER A 641 46.14 -70.69 -36.14
CA SER A 641 45.37 -71.93 -36.26
C SER A 641 44.06 -71.75 -37.00
#